data_AF-A0A962MPR3-F1
#
_entry.id   AF-A0A962MPR3-F1
#
_cell.length_a   1.000
_cell.length_b   1.000
_cell.length_c   1.000
_cell.angle_alpha   90.00
_cell.angle_beta   90.00
_cell.angle_gamma   90.00
#
_symmetry.space_group_name_H-M   'P 1'
#
loop_
_entity.id
_entity.type
_entity.pdbx_description
1 polymer ?
#
loop_
_entity_poly.entity_id
_entity_poly.type
_entity_poly.pdbx_seq_one_letter_code
_entity_poly.pdbx_strand_id
1 'polypeptide(L)' 'FLDEGKIYRAGIYKDSETAHWKDNPMAFIVTSTEVKKGDTMTLKLAPGGGQAVSILPVE' A
#
# COMPACT_ATOMS: atom_id res chain seq x y z
N PHE A 1 1.09 14.31 -5.36
CA PHE A 1 2.44 14.61 -4.86
C PHE A 1 3.55 14.02 -5.73
N LEU A 2 3.27 12.99 -6.55
CA LEU A 2 4.23 12.47 -7.54
C LEU A 2 4.53 13.48 -8.65
N ASP A 3 5.68 13.33 -9.29
CA ASP A 3 6.10 14.16 -10.41
C ASP A 3 5.26 13.89 -11.67
N GLU A 4 5.00 14.93 -12.45
CA GLU A 4 4.28 14.83 -13.74
C GLU A 4 5.10 14.00 -14.74
N GLY A 5 4.44 13.09 -15.46
CA GLY A 5 5.06 12.27 -16.50
C GLY A 5 5.99 11.15 -16.01
N LYS A 6 6.20 10.98 -14.70
CA LYS A 6 7.00 9.88 -14.13
C LYS A 6 6.15 8.70 -13.67
N ILE A 7 6.71 7.50 -13.79
CA ILE A 7 6.15 6.25 -13.26
C ILE A 7 6.98 5.82 -12.05
N TYR A 8 6.28 5.31 -11.03
CA TYR A 8 6.87 4.81 -9.80
C TYR A 8 6.38 3.41 -9.52
N ARG A 9 7.25 2.58 -8.94
CA ARG A 9 6.85 1.33 -8.31
C ARG A 9 6.38 1.61 -6.89
N ALA A 10 5.10 1.34 -6.66
CA ALA A 10 4.50 1.34 -5.33
C ALA A 10 4.62 -0.05 -4.71
N GLY A 11 5.46 -0.20 -3.68
CA GLY A 11 5.48 -1.37 -2.80
C GLY A 11 4.45 -1.19 -1.70
N ILE A 12 3.47 -2.08 -1.60
CA ILE A 12 2.29 -1.96 -0.74
C ILE A 12 2.35 -3.04 0.34
N TYR A 13 2.30 -2.61 1.59
CA TYR A 13 2.28 -3.44 2.78
C TYR A 13 0.98 -3.15 3.53
N LYS A 14 0.00 -4.04 3.42
CA LYS A 14 -1.36 -3.78 3.92
C LYS A 14 -1.87 -4.91 4.80
N ASP A 15 -2.79 -4.58 5.69
CA ASP A 15 -3.59 -5.56 6.40
C ASP A 15 -4.21 -6.58 5.43
N SER A 16 -4.22 -7.86 5.83
CA SER A 16 -4.97 -8.89 5.11
C SER A 16 -6.48 -8.76 5.39
N GLU A 17 -7.31 -9.53 4.68
CA GLU A 17 -8.75 -9.55 4.94
C GLU A 17 -9.14 -10.06 6.34
N THR A 18 -8.24 -10.82 6.99
CA THR A 18 -8.45 -11.41 8.32
C THR A 18 -7.59 -10.75 9.40
N ALA A 19 -6.96 -9.62 9.08
CA ALA A 19 -6.15 -8.88 10.04
C ALA A 19 -7.01 -8.31 11.18
N HIS A 20 -6.53 -8.46 12.41
CA HIS A 20 -7.15 -7.87 13.59
C HIS A 20 -6.10 -7.72 14.69
N TRP A 21 -5.99 -6.56 15.30
CA TRP A 21 -4.94 -6.29 16.30
C TRP A 21 -4.92 -7.28 17.47
N LYS A 22 -6.07 -7.84 17.84
CA LYS A 22 -6.21 -8.75 18.99
C LYS A 22 -6.00 -10.21 18.61
N ASP A 23 -6.67 -10.65 17.54
CA ASP A 23 -6.82 -12.08 17.24
C ASP A 23 -5.87 -12.55 16.13
N ASN A 24 -5.41 -11.62 15.27
CA ASN A 24 -4.52 -11.93 14.15
C ASN A 24 -3.66 -10.71 13.74
N PRO A 25 -2.76 -10.23 14.61
CA PRO A 25 -2.04 -8.96 14.40
C PRO A 25 -0.97 -9.01 13.31
N MET A 26 -0.51 -10.20 12.94
CA MET A 26 0.59 -10.39 11.97
C MET A 26 0.11 -10.70 10.56
N ALA A 27 -1.20 -10.63 10.29
CA ALA A 27 -1.74 -10.94 8.98
C ALA A 27 -1.68 -9.73 8.05
N PHE A 28 -0.69 -9.72 7.17
CA PHE A 28 -0.51 -8.68 6.17
C PHE A 28 -0.18 -9.27 4.81
N ILE A 29 -0.38 -8.47 3.77
CA ILE A 29 -0.10 -8.77 2.37
C ILE A 29 0.94 -7.79 1.87
N VAL A 30 1.96 -8.30 1.18
CA VAL A 30 2.93 -7.50 0.44
C VAL A 30 2.65 -7.66 -1.05
N THR A 31 2.48 -6.54 -1.75
CA THR A 31 2.27 -6.53 -3.20
C THR A 31 2.94 -5.30 -3.81
N SER A 32 3.02 -5.22 -5.13
CA SER A 32 3.52 -4.03 -5.81
C SER A 32 2.77 -3.75 -7.09
N THR A 33 2.67 -2.47 -7.45
CA THR A 33 2.07 -2.02 -8.70
C THR A 33 2.77 -0.75 -9.20
N GLU A 34 2.61 -0.44 -10.49
CA GLU A 34 3.08 0.83 -11.04
C GLU A 34 2.02 1.91 -10.83
N VAL A 35 2.47 3.12 -10.48
CA VAL A 35 1.61 4.29 -10.26
C VAL A 35 2.24 5.53 -10.87
N LYS A 36 1.39 6.49 -11.22
CA LYS A 36 1.77 7.82 -11.70
C LYS A 36 0.95 8.90 -11.01
N LYS A 37 1.33 10.16 -11.24
CA LYS A 37 0.56 11.30 -10.73
C LYS A 37 -0.87 11.27 -11.25
N GLY A 38 -1.83 11.45 -10.34
CA GLY A 38 -3.27 11.42 -10.64
C GLY A 38 -3.94 10.09 -10.31
N ASP A 39 -3.16 9.01 -10.14
CA ASP A 39 -3.71 7.73 -9.69
C ASP A 39 -4.23 7.84 -8.25
N THR A 40 -5.25 7.04 -7.96
CA THR A 40 -5.87 6.96 -6.63
C THR A 40 -5.76 5.54 -6.11
N MET A 41 -5.68 5.41 -4.78
CA MET A 41 -5.59 4.12 -4.11
C MET A 41 -6.53 4.11 -2.91
N THR A 42 -7.41 3.12 -2.87
CA THR A 42 -8.30 2.90 -1.73
C THR A 42 -7.58 2.05 -0.68
N LEU A 43 -7.50 2.57 0.55
CA LEU A 43 -6.90 1.87 1.69
C LEU A 43 -8.01 1.20 2.51
N LYS A 44 -7.93 -0.11 2.71
CA LYS A 44 -8.79 -0.85 3.63
C LYS A 44 -7.98 -1.21 4.86
N LEU A 45 -8.31 -0.59 5.98
CA LEU A 45 -7.60 -0.76 7.25
C LEU A 45 -8.41 -1.66 8.17
N ALA A 46 -7.75 -2.64 8.78
CA ALA A 46 -8.35 -3.42 9.85
C ALA A 46 -8.44 -2.59 11.14
N PRO A 47 -9.29 -3.00 12.11
CA PRO A 47 -9.31 -2.36 13.43
C PRO A 47 -7.91 -2.37 14.07
N GLY A 48 -7.40 -1.18 14.41
CA GLY A 48 -6.06 -1.01 14.98
C GLY A 48 -4.90 -1.32 14.04
N GLY A 49 -5.17 -1.54 12.75
CA GLY A 49 -4.18 -1.88 11.73
C GLY A 49 -3.70 -0.66 10.94
N GLY A 50 -3.22 -0.91 9.72
CA GLY A 50 -2.60 0.11 8.89
C GLY A 50 -2.18 -0.38 7.50
N GLN A 51 -1.63 0.56 6.74
CA GLN A 51 -0.97 0.27 5.47
C GLN A 51 0.23 1.20 5.29
N ALA A 52 1.32 0.67 4.74
CA ALA A 52 2.49 1.43 4.31
C ALA A 52 2.69 1.28 2.80
N VAL A 53 3.17 2.35 2.16
CA VAL A 53 3.49 2.34 0.73
C VAL A 53 4.87 2.96 0.52
N SER A 54 5.79 2.19 -0.06
CA SER A 54 7.07 2.70 -0.57
C SER A 54 6.91 3.13 -2.02
N ILE A 55 7.32 4.34 -2.36
CA ILE A 55 7.25 4.88 -3.72
C ILE A 55 8.68 5.05 -4.24
N LEU A 56 9.06 4.27 -5.24
CA LEU A 56 10.39 4.33 -5.85
C LEU A 56 10.26 4.60 -7.35
N PRO A 57 11.05 5.51 -7.95
CA PRO A 57 11.04 5.71 -9.40
C PRO A 57 11.33 4.41 -10.15
N VAL A 58 10.66 4.19 -11.28
CA VAL A 58 11.07 3.18 -12.26
C VAL A 58 11.98 3.86 -13.27
N GLU A 59 13.14 3.26 -13.58
CA GLU A 59 14.04 3.74 -14.63
C GLU A 59 13.45 3.58 -16.04
#